data_AF-A0A2S5RF29-F1
#
_entry.id   AF-A0A2S5RF29-F1
#
_cell.length_a   1.000
_cell.length_b   1.000
_cell.length_c   1.000
_cell.angle_alpha   90.00
_cell.angle_beta   90.00
_cell.angle_gamma   90.00
#
_symmetry.space_group_name_H-M   'P 1'
#
loop_
_entity.id
_entity.type
_entity.pdbx_description
1 polymer ?
#
loop_
_entity_poly.entity_id
_entity_poly.type
_entity_poly.pdbx_seq_one_letter_code
_entity_poly.pdbx_strand_id
1 'polypeptide(L)'
;MKKLLTMLGIFSIIGTTMLTVVACDKPSITTITNRTKIDISQVESVVKVLPKLKSKEATTIIEAFININQHVKQIHELGVDDFELKKQETNNIVIVSIKESNKDYQGSFYIKFGLKKDLSQTIDLHKINDSKNKTIISAFFKTEKQQQQEINQLRVEDLLINIDQENSSAKIAIKESDENYQGIFNIKFGLKKDLSQTVELNEIQKNNPETILLAFYKANKKDQDEVNNLQEKDLYINVTSKKSATILIKASNKDYQGSFNLTFKTKTDANEIIQIITKLPKLNNSKDETIINAFMKVNNDVPQFDGLQIDNFHVIQNDFQNKATIEVLGDNQIYKEKFNVTFKLKKDISQLSVLQVDFDKLIGYERDYLINVFVNHNSDVLSKYDNLSNSDFEIKDYPTNSHAVIKVKDNNEEYMGSFLLSYNLLIYFKEGDLKIVFSNFHHPNPENLLNAFFNHPTIRQRLPKLKRDEIDYISFNIRKSKAWIQISPIHNKYAGIATIQWFDDGKD
;
A
#
# COMPACT_ATOMS: atom_id res chain seq x y z
N MET A 1 55.88 -28.46 -37.69
CA MET A 1 57.17 -27.73 -37.90
C MET A 1 57.98 -27.79 -36.61
N LYS A 2 59.32 -27.79 -36.73
CA LYS A 2 60.36 -27.84 -35.66
C LYS A 2 60.51 -29.19 -34.89
N LYS A 3 61.79 -29.60 -34.74
CA LYS A 3 62.34 -30.81 -34.09
C LYS A 3 63.22 -30.40 -32.88
N LEU A 4 63.38 -31.28 -31.89
CA LEU A 4 64.57 -31.52 -31.02
C LEU A 4 64.24 -32.69 -30.05
N LEU A 5 65.00 -33.77 -29.77
CA LEU A 5 66.27 -34.35 -30.25
C LEU A 5 67.61 -33.98 -29.57
N THR A 6 67.85 -34.48 -28.33
CA THR A 6 69.17 -34.76 -27.70
C THR A 6 69.00 -35.65 -26.45
N MET A 7 69.94 -36.47 -25.97
CA MET A 7 70.99 -37.32 -26.57
C MET A 7 71.52 -38.29 -25.48
N LEU A 8 72.08 -39.46 -25.83
CA LEU A 8 72.75 -40.38 -24.89
C LEU A 8 74.07 -39.80 -24.32
N GLY A 9 74.48 -40.32 -23.16
CA GLY A 9 75.86 -40.24 -22.66
C GLY A 9 76.26 -41.51 -21.90
N ILE A 10 77.24 -42.25 -22.42
CA ILE A 10 77.92 -43.37 -21.75
C ILE A 10 79.39 -42.94 -21.56
N PHE A 11 79.98 -43.22 -20.40
CA PHE A 11 81.43 -43.30 -20.26
C PHE A 11 81.83 -44.41 -19.27
N SER A 12 82.89 -45.13 -19.61
CA SER A 12 83.52 -46.19 -18.83
C SER A 12 85.00 -45.85 -18.59
N ILE A 13 85.51 -46.10 -17.38
CA ILE A 13 86.94 -46.09 -17.05
C ILE A 13 87.27 -47.28 -16.13
N ILE A 14 88.54 -47.70 -16.11
CA ILE A 14 89.07 -49.05 -15.85
C ILE A 14 89.92 -49.10 -14.56
N GLY A 15 90.02 -50.29 -13.95
CA GLY A 15 91.14 -50.70 -13.08
C GLY A 15 90.90 -50.57 -11.56
N THR A 16 91.50 -51.38 -10.67
CA THR A 16 92.48 -52.49 -10.83
C THR A 16 92.37 -53.51 -9.68
N THR A 17 92.94 -54.69 -9.86
CA THR A 17 92.97 -55.85 -8.95
C THR A 17 93.78 -55.67 -7.65
N MET A 18 93.39 -56.37 -6.58
CA MET A 18 94.33 -57.13 -5.74
C MET A 18 93.71 -58.47 -5.28
N LEU A 19 94.52 -59.52 -5.24
CA LEU A 19 94.17 -60.82 -4.65
C LEU A 19 94.41 -60.81 -3.13
N THR A 20 93.59 -61.56 -2.39
CA THR A 20 94.05 -62.25 -1.17
C THR A 20 93.55 -63.69 -1.13
N VAL A 21 94.30 -64.51 -0.39
CA VAL A 21 94.40 -65.97 -0.54
C VAL A 21 93.24 -66.74 0.09
N VAL A 22 92.96 -67.91 -0.48
CA VAL A 22 92.00 -68.92 0.00
C VAL A 22 92.30 -69.40 1.42
N ALA A 23 91.27 -69.51 2.25
CA ALA A 23 91.22 -70.45 3.37
C ALA A 23 90.10 -71.47 3.09
N CYS A 24 90.44 -72.76 3.11
CA CYS A 24 89.46 -73.83 2.93
C CYS A 24 88.61 -74.00 4.19
N ASP A 25 87.34 -73.59 4.14
CA ASP A 25 86.32 -74.14 5.03
C ASP A 25 85.64 -75.36 4.40
N LYS A 26 85.31 -76.33 5.26
CA LYS A 26 84.81 -77.65 4.87
C LYS A 26 83.46 -77.53 4.14
N PRO A 27 83.15 -78.43 3.19
CA PRO A 27 81.82 -78.48 2.60
C PRO A 27 80.80 -78.90 3.66
N SER A 28 80.10 -77.92 4.21
CA SER A 28 78.86 -78.15 4.94
C SER A 28 77.85 -78.73 3.96
N ILE A 29 77.66 -80.05 4.01
CA ILE A 29 76.56 -80.71 3.30
C ILE A 29 75.27 -80.29 3.98
N THR A 30 74.72 -79.15 3.56
CA THR A 30 73.31 -78.85 3.75
C THR A 30 72.52 -79.89 2.97
N THR A 31 71.92 -80.81 3.72
CA THR A 31 70.92 -81.74 3.21
C THR A 31 69.81 -80.92 2.55
N ILE A 32 69.83 -80.86 1.22
CA ILE A 32 68.69 -80.41 0.42
C ILE A 32 67.61 -81.47 0.62
N THR A 33 66.79 -81.28 1.63
CA THR A 33 65.46 -81.88 1.64
C THR A 33 64.72 -81.22 0.49
N ASN A 34 64.61 -81.93 -0.64
CA ASN A 34 63.71 -81.58 -1.74
C ASN A 34 62.28 -81.66 -1.20
N ARG A 35 61.85 -80.64 -0.47
CA ARG A 35 60.43 -80.38 -0.20
C ARG A 35 59.81 -80.08 -1.56
N THR A 36 59.01 -81.01 -2.05
CA THR A 36 58.19 -80.80 -3.22
C THR A 36 57.26 -79.62 -2.93
N LYS A 37 57.42 -78.51 -3.66
CA LYS A 37 56.57 -77.32 -3.50
C LYS A 37 55.10 -77.72 -3.65
N ILE A 38 54.26 -77.23 -2.76
CA ILE A 38 52.81 -77.48 -2.78
C ILE A 38 52.24 -76.74 -4.00
N ASP A 39 51.74 -77.49 -4.99
CA ASP A 39 51.06 -76.91 -6.15
C ASP A 39 49.64 -76.51 -5.78
N ILE A 40 49.42 -75.21 -5.57
CA ILE A 40 48.11 -74.67 -5.19
C ILE A 40 47.10 -74.75 -6.34
N SER A 41 47.53 -74.95 -7.59
CA SER A 41 46.62 -75.08 -8.74
C SER A 41 45.71 -76.31 -8.67
N GLN A 42 46.12 -77.33 -7.89
CA GLN A 42 45.37 -78.56 -7.63
C GLN A 42 44.31 -78.43 -6.51
N VAL A 43 44.18 -77.26 -5.87
CA VAL A 43 43.21 -77.04 -4.80
C VAL A 43 41.84 -76.67 -5.40
N GLU A 44 40.88 -77.58 -5.33
CA GLU A 44 39.56 -77.43 -5.97
C GLU A 44 38.71 -76.25 -5.44
N SER A 45 38.96 -75.81 -4.19
CA SER A 45 38.19 -74.75 -3.52
C SER A 45 38.62 -73.31 -3.84
N VAL A 46 39.54 -73.11 -4.79
CA VAL A 46 40.02 -71.78 -5.21
C VAL A 46 39.05 -71.09 -6.17
N VAL A 47 38.55 -69.93 -5.77
CA VAL A 47 37.69 -69.04 -6.54
C VAL A 47 38.52 -68.33 -7.63
N LYS A 48 38.13 -68.54 -8.89
CA LYS A 48 38.82 -68.06 -10.11
C LYS A 48 38.12 -66.88 -10.80
N VAL A 49 36.97 -66.45 -10.28
CA VAL A 49 36.23 -65.28 -10.77
C VAL A 49 36.17 -64.25 -9.65
N LEU A 50 36.82 -63.11 -9.84
CA LEU A 50 36.84 -62.03 -8.85
C LEU A 50 35.62 -61.11 -9.02
N PRO A 51 35.20 -60.41 -7.95
CA PRO A 51 34.29 -59.26 -8.06
C PRO A 51 34.86 -58.17 -8.98
N LYS A 52 34.05 -57.17 -9.29
CA LYS A 52 34.50 -56.01 -10.07
C LYS A 52 35.55 -55.22 -9.30
N LEU A 53 36.72 -55.04 -9.92
CA LEU A 53 37.88 -54.38 -9.32
C LEU A 53 37.93 -52.89 -9.67
N LYS A 54 38.62 -52.10 -8.84
CA LYS A 54 38.83 -50.67 -9.06
C LYS A 54 39.82 -50.38 -10.21
N SER A 55 40.84 -51.21 -10.38
CA SER A 55 41.91 -51.01 -11.36
C SER A 55 42.32 -52.34 -12.02
N LYS A 56 43.23 -52.24 -13.00
CA LYS A 56 43.96 -53.38 -13.59
C LYS A 56 45.35 -53.58 -12.96
N GLU A 57 45.65 -52.88 -11.87
CA GLU A 57 46.97 -52.94 -11.25
C GLU A 57 47.22 -54.31 -10.60
N ALA A 58 48.47 -54.75 -10.65
CA ALA A 58 48.83 -56.11 -10.25
C ALA A 58 48.49 -56.38 -8.78
N THR A 59 48.85 -55.43 -7.92
CA THR A 59 48.54 -55.42 -6.48
C THR A 59 47.04 -55.58 -6.23
N THR A 60 46.18 -54.76 -6.85
CA THR A 60 44.72 -54.81 -6.66
C THR A 60 44.11 -56.15 -7.07
N ILE A 61 44.61 -56.76 -8.15
CA ILE A 61 44.14 -58.08 -8.61
C ILE A 61 44.59 -59.19 -7.64
N ILE A 62 45.84 -59.15 -7.20
CA ILE A 62 46.42 -60.15 -6.28
C ILE A 62 45.76 -60.04 -4.91
N GLU A 63 45.62 -58.84 -4.35
CA GLU A 63 44.90 -58.59 -3.09
C GLU A 63 43.46 -59.12 -3.14
N ALA A 64 42.73 -58.85 -4.23
CA ALA A 64 41.37 -59.35 -4.41
C ALA A 64 41.33 -60.89 -4.54
N PHE A 65 42.32 -61.50 -5.22
CA PHE A 65 42.46 -62.95 -5.33
C PHE A 65 42.78 -63.61 -3.99
N ILE A 66 43.68 -63.04 -3.18
CA ILE A 66 43.98 -63.53 -1.83
C ILE A 66 42.73 -63.38 -0.95
N ASN A 67 42.10 -62.20 -0.96
CA ASN A 67 40.95 -61.88 -0.11
C ASN A 67 39.75 -62.83 -0.33
N ILE A 68 39.36 -63.08 -1.58
CA ILE A 68 38.26 -64.01 -1.88
C ILE A 68 38.62 -65.49 -1.62
N ASN A 69 39.89 -65.80 -1.38
CA ASN A 69 40.40 -67.15 -1.12
C ASN A 69 40.99 -67.31 0.29
N GLN A 70 40.70 -66.41 1.24
CA GLN A 70 41.20 -66.49 2.62
C GLN A 70 40.76 -67.78 3.36
N HIS A 71 39.69 -68.44 2.90
CA HIS A 71 39.25 -69.75 3.41
C HIS A 71 40.15 -70.91 2.96
N VAL A 72 40.96 -70.72 1.91
CA VAL A 72 41.92 -71.72 1.42
C VAL A 72 43.21 -71.57 2.21
N LYS A 73 43.49 -72.52 3.12
CA LYS A 73 44.65 -72.48 4.02
C LYS A 73 45.97 -72.14 3.31
N GLN A 74 46.23 -72.77 2.16
CA GLN A 74 47.43 -72.58 1.36
C GLN A 74 47.57 -71.16 0.77
N ILE A 75 46.46 -70.43 0.59
CA ILE A 75 46.45 -69.04 0.11
C ILE A 75 46.49 -68.06 1.29
N HIS A 76 45.89 -68.43 2.43
CA HIS A 76 45.97 -67.64 3.67
C HIS A 76 47.41 -67.51 4.22
N GLU A 77 48.26 -68.49 3.95
CA GLU A 77 49.69 -68.48 4.33
C GLU A 77 50.58 -67.64 3.38
N LEU A 78 50.02 -67.01 2.34
CA LEU A 78 50.74 -66.26 1.30
C LEU A 78 50.41 -64.76 1.32
N GLY A 79 51.43 -63.92 1.15
CA GLY A 79 51.29 -62.47 0.99
C GLY A 79 51.18 -62.04 -0.46
N VAL A 80 50.84 -60.76 -0.69
CA VAL A 80 50.82 -60.15 -2.05
C VAL A 80 52.17 -60.33 -2.75
N ASP A 81 53.26 -60.22 -1.99
CA ASP A 81 54.63 -60.36 -2.50
C ASP A 81 55.01 -61.80 -2.91
N ASP A 82 54.23 -62.82 -2.57
CA ASP A 82 54.46 -64.19 -3.05
C ASP A 82 53.91 -64.43 -4.46
N PHE A 83 53.04 -63.55 -4.95
CA PHE A 83 52.39 -63.67 -6.25
C PHE A 83 52.96 -62.71 -7.29
N GLU A 84 52.91 -63.15 -8.55
CA GLU A 84 53.19 -62.35 -9.73
C GLU A 84 52.09 -62.52 -10.78
N LEU A 85 51.91 -61.50 -11.62
CA LEU A 85 50.94 -61.51 -12.71
C LEU A 85 51.64 -61.77 -14.04
N LYS A 86 51.48 -62.99 -14.55
CA LYS A 86 52.01 -63.38 -15.86
C LYS A 86 50.99 -63.02 -16.94
N LYS A 87 51.39 -62.10 -17.82
CA LYS A 87 50.75 -61.66 -19.08
C LYS A 87 49.21 -61.48 -19.05
N GLN A 88 48.76 -60.25 -19.29
CA GLN A 88 47.34 -59.97 -19.48
C GLN A 88 46.81 -60.58 -20.78
N GLU A 89 45.78 -61.43 -20.68
CA GLU A 89 44.97 -61.88 -21.81
C GLU A 89 43.88 -60.83 -22.11
N THR A 90 43.37 -60.83 -23.34
CA THR A 90 42.21 -60.01 -23.71
C THR A 90 40.99 -60.36 -22.85
N ASN A 91 40.09 -59.39 -22.63
CA ASN A 91 38.82 -59.55 -21.91
C ASN A 91 38.92 -59.73 -20.37
N ASN A 92 39.89 -59.07 -19.73
CA ASN A 92 40.07 -59.05 -18.26
C ASN A 92 40.24 -60.46 -17.66
N ILE A 93 41.05 -61.29 -18.34
CA ILE A 93 41.57 -62.55 -17.84
C ILE A 93 43.09 -62.39 -17.68
N VAL A 94 43.63 -62.90 -16.58
CA VAL A 94 45.05 -62.79 -16.23
C VAL A 94 45.54 -64.05 -15.55
N ILE A 95 46.84 -64.34 -15.62
CA ILE A 95 47.42 -65.49 -14.91
C ILE A 95 48.07 -64.99 -13.62
N VAL A 96 47.46 -65.32 -12.47
CA VAL A 96 48.08 -65.12 -11.15
C VAL A 96 48.94 -66.35 -10.85
N SER A 97 50.22 -66.16 -10.60
CA SER A 97 51.21 -67.23 -10.37
C SER A 97 51.94 -67.01 -9.05
N ILE A 98 52.36 -68.09 -8.40
CA ILE A 98 53.36 -68.01 -7.32
C ILE A 98 54.72 -67.69 -7.94
N LYS A 99 55.44 -66.71 -7.36
CA LYS A 99 56.81 -66.37 -7.76
C LYS A 99 57.73 -67.57 -7.56
N GLU A 100 58.64 -67.79 -8.51
CA GLU A 100 59.61 -68.90 -8.45
C GLU A 100 60.48 -68.87 -7.18
N SER A 101 60.67 -67.68 -6.60
CA SER A 101 61.38 -67.43 -5.33
C SER A 101 60.67 -67.93 -4.07
N ASN A 102 59.35 -68.18 -4.10
CA ASN A 102 58.66 -68.76 -2.94
C ASN A 102 59.13 -70.21 -2.74
N LYS A 103 59.47 -70.59 -1.50
CA LYS A 103 60.17 -71.85 -1.21
C LYS A 103 59.23 -73.04 -1.02
N ASP A 104 57.99 -72.81 -0.60
CA ASP A 104 57.08 -73.84 -0.12
C ASP A 104 55.90 -74.08 -1.08
N TYR A 105 55.56 -73.10 -1.93
CA TYR A 105 54.42 -73.12 -2.83
C TYR A 105 54.80 -72.89 -4.30
N GLN A 106 53.98 -73.43 -5.20
CA GLN A 106 54.03 -73.21 -6.64
C GLN A 106 52.61 -73.26 -7.22
N GLY A 107 52.45 -72.92 -8.50
CA GLY A 107 51.18 -73.03 -9.22
C GLY A 107 50.71 -71.71 -9.84
N SER A 108 49.66 -71.79 -10.66
CA SER A 108 49.09 -70.64 -11.34
C SER A 108 47.61 -70.82 -11.65
N PHE A 109 46.87 -69.71 -11.72
CA PHE A 109 45.44 -69.69 -12.01
C PHE A 109 45.10 -68.68 -13.10
N TYR A 110 44.22 -69.06 -14.01
CA TYR A 110 43.51 -68.11 -14.87
C TYR A 110 42.40 -67.45 -14.06
N ILE A 111 42.54 -66.15 -13.84
CA ILE A 111 41.64 -65.34 -13.03
C ILE A 111 40.86 -64.38 -13.94
N LYS A 112 39.54 -64.44 -13.89
CA LYS A 112 38.64 -63.53 -14.62
C LYS A 112 38.09 -62.48 -13.67
N PHE A 113 38.06 -61.21 -14.09
CA PHE A 113 37.49 -60.12 -13.29
C PHE A 113 36.71 -59.11 -14.14
N GLY A 114 35.81 -58.37 -13.49
CA GLY A 114 35.21 -57.16 -14.08
C GLY A 114 35.95 -55.91 -13.59
N LEU A 115 35.71 -54.77 -14.23
CA LEU A 115 36.06 -53.46 -13.65
C LEU A 115 34.79 -52.76 -13.15
N LYS A 116 34.92 -52.01 -12.06
CA LYS A 116 33.93 -51.01 -11.66
C LYS A 116 33.97 -49.85 -12.65
N LYS A 117 32.80 -49.38 -13.10
CA LYS A 117 32.73 -48.22 -13.99
C LYS A 117 33.06 -46.96 -13.19
N ASP A 118 34.09 -46.25 -13.63
CA ASP A 118 34.43 -44.95 -13.06
C ASP A 118 33.44 -43.90 -13.58
N LEU A 119 32.86 -43.14 -12.65
CA LEU A 119 31.93 -42.04 -12.90
C LEU A 119 32.52 -40.69 -12.46
N SER A 120 33.81 -40.62 -12.13
CA SER A 120 34.49 -39.40 -11.69
C SER A 120 34.35 -38.26 -12.71
N GLN A 121 33.78 -37.14 -12.27
CA GLN A 121 33.62 -35.93 -13.10
C GLN A 121 33.56 -34.67 -12.23
N THR A 122 33.58 -33.49 -12.87
CA THR A 122 33.33 -32.21 -12.21
C THR A 122 31.94 -31.72 -12.60
N ILE A 123 31.12 -31.36 -11.61
CA ILE A 123 29.72 -30.94 -11.80
C ILE A 123 29.54 -29.55 -11.22
N ASP A 124 28.98 -28.63 -12.00
CA ASP A 124 28.48 -27.35 -11.51
C ASP A 124 26.97 -27.47 -11.25
N LEU A 125 26.55 -27.25 -10.00
CA LEU A 125 25.14 -27.20 -9.60
C LEU A 125 24.53 -25.81 -9.78
N HIS A 126 25.32 -24.85 -10.26
CA HIS A 126 25.03 -23.42 -10.29
C HIS A 126 24.62 -22.93 -8.88
N LYS A 127 23.69 -21.97 -8.78
CA LYS A 127 23.23 -21.42 -7.51
C LYS A 127 22.17 -22.31 -6.86
N ILE A 128 22.48 -22.82 -5.67
CA ILE A 128 21.58 -23.61 -4.81
C ILE A 128 21.12 -22.81 -3.58
N ASN A 129 20.11 -23.31 -2.87
CA ASN A 129 19.49 -22.59 -1.76
C ASN A 129 20.37 -22.57 -0.48
N ASP A 130 21.04 -23.67 -0.15
CA ASP A 130 21.98 -23.73 0.97
C ASP A 130 23.05 -24.81 0.76
N SER A 131 24.09 -24.77 1.58
CA SER A 131 25.23 -25.71 1.57
C SER A 131 24.97 -26.97 2.42
N LYS A 132 23.71 -27.35 2.69
CA LYS A 132 23.41 -28.58 3.46
C LYS A 132 23.50 -29.82 2.58
N ASN A 133 23.94 -30.95 3.14
CA ASN A 133 24.08 -32.24 2.45
C ASN A 133 22.84 -32.58 1.60
N LYS A 134 21.64 -32.45 2.17
CA LYS A 134 20.37 -32.77 1.51
C LYS A 134 20.14 -31.92 0.25
N THR A 135 20.48 -30.63 0.29
CA THR A 135 20.31 -29.69 -0.82
C THR A 135 21.29 -29.99 -1.95
N ILE A 136 22.57 -30.17 -1.61
CA ILE A 136 23.62 -30.52 -2.58
C ILE A 136 23.33 -31.87 -3.24
N ILE A 137 22.98 -32.91 -2.46
CA ILE A 137 22.65 -34.24 -3.00
C ILE A 137 21.41 -34.18 -3.90
N SER A 138 20.35 -33.46 -3.51
CA SER A 138 19.14 -33.31 -4.33
C SER A 138 19.43 -32.56 -5.64
N ALA A 139 20.29 -31.54 -5.59
CA ALA A 139 20.71 -30.79 -6.77
C ALA A 139 21.61 -31.65 -7.69
N PHE A 140 22.57 -32.40 -7.14
CA PHE A 140 23.40 -33.37 -7.87
C PHE A 140 22.54 -34.37 -8.66
N PHE A 141 21.65 -35.11 -7.99
CA PHE A 141 20.79 -36.09 -8.68
C PHE A 141 19.85 -35.43 -9.71
N LYS A 142 19.40 -34.19 -9.48
CA LYS A 142 18.60 -33.44 -10.46
C LYS A 142 19.41 -33.05 -11.70
N THR A 143 20.64 -32.59 -11.53
CA THR A 143 21.56 -32.20 -12.61
C THR A 143 21.94 -33.43 -13.44
N GLU A 144 22.35 -34.54 -12.80
CA GLU A 144 22.73 -35.76 -13.52
C GLU A 144 21.55 -36.41 -14.26
N LYS A 145 20.34 -36.35 -13.69
CA LYS A 145 19.12 -36.79 -14.36
C LYS A 145 18.80 -35.95 -15.62
N GLN A 146 19.14 -34.65 -15.61
CA GLN A 146 19.02 -33.80 -16.80
C GLN A 146 20.09 -34.11 -17.86
N GLN A 147 21.29 -34.49 -17.44
CA GLN A 147 22.40 -34.89 -18.32
C GLN A 147 22.30 -36.34 -18.86
N GLN A 148 21.24 -37.08 -18.49
CA GLN A 148 20.99 -38.47 -18.92
C GLN A 148 22.10 -39.47 -18.56
N GLN A 149 22.86 -39.21 -17.49
CA GLN A 149 23.94 -40.11 -17.08
C GLN A 149 23.43 -41.40 -16.42
N GLU A 150 24.25 -42.47 -16.45
CA GLU A 150 23.95 -43.77 -15.81
C GLU A 150 23.85 -43.72 -14.27
N ILE A 151 24.20 -42.57 -13.67
CA ILE A 151 24.12 -42.27 -12.23
C ILE A 151 22.72 -42.49 -11.64
N ASN A 152 21.67 -42.58 -12.46
CA ASN A 152 20.31 -42.94 -12.03
C ASN A 152 20.19 -44.30 -11.29
N GLN A 153 21.23 -45.16 -11.32
CA GLN A 153 21.27 -46.41 -10.55
C GLN A 153 21.86 -46.27 -9.14
N LEU A 154 22.62 -45.20 -8.87
CA LEU A 154 23.19 -44.92 -7.55
C LEU A 154 22.12 -44.37 -6.61
N ARG A 155 22.15 -44.80 -5.35
CA ARG A 155 21.29 -44.26 -4.29
C ARG A 155 22.05 -43.29 -3.41
N VAL A 156 21.32 -42.47 -2.66
CA VAL A 156 21.90 -41.55 -1.66
C VAL A 156 22.72 -42.31 -0.61
N GLU A 157 22.32 -43.53 -0.28
CA GLU A 157 23.00 -44.42 0.68
C GLU A 157 24.33 -44.99 0.17
N ASP A 158 24.59 -44.98 -1.14
CA ASP A 158 25.84 -45.46 -1.75
C ASP A 158 26.92 -44.37 -1.81
N LEU A 159 26.62 -43.16 -1.33
CA LEU A 159 27.46 -41.97 -1.46
C LEU A 159 28.03 -41.51 -0.12
N LEU A 160 29.23 -40.95 -0.16
CA LEU A 160 29.87 -40.20 0.92
C LEU A 160 30.05 -38.75 0.47
N ILE A 161 29.48 -37.80 1.20
CA ILE A 161 29.63 -36.37 0.91
C ILE A 161 30.55 -35.71 1.93
N ASN A 162 31.54 -34.95 1.42
CA ASN A 162 32.35 -34.03 2.19
C ASN A 162 32.15 -32.62 1.60
N ILE A 163 31.85 -31.62 2.43
CA ILE A 163 31.51 -30.27 1.99
C ILE A 163 32.57 -29.30 2.46
N ASP A 164 33.11 -28.53 1.52
CA ASP A 164 33.96 -27.38 1.77
C ASP A 164 33.09 -26.13 1.61
N GLN A 165 32.59 -25.63 2.75
CA GLN A 165 31.68 -24.48 2.77
C GLN A 165 32.38 -23.17 2.40
N GLU A 166 33.68 -23.04 2.66
CA GLU A 166 34.45 -21.83 2.37
C GLU A 166 34.65 -21.66 0.86
N ASN A 167 34.99 -22.74 0.16
CA ASN A 167 35.21 -22.73 -1.29
C ASN A 167 33.95 -22.99 -2.12
N SER A 168 32.75 -23.02 -1.50
CA SER A 168 31.47 -23.34 -2.15
C SER A 168 31.55 -24.61 -3.02
N SER A 169 32.14 -25.66 -2.46
CA SER A 169 32.40 -26.91 -3.17
C SER A 169 32.10 -28.14 -2.32
N ALA A 170 31.96 -29.29 -2.95
CA ALA A 170 31.81 -30.56 -2.25
C ALA A 170 32.48 -31.68 -3.03
N LYS A 171 32.84 -32.76 -2.33
CA LYS A 171 33.25 -34.02 -2.94
C LYS A 171 32.22 -35.08 -2.59
N ILE A 172 31.64 -35.70 -3.61
CA ILE A 172 30.75 -36.85 -3.44
C ILE A 172 31.50 -38.07 -3.97
N ALA A 173 31.89 -38.98 -3.08
CA ALA A 173 32.56 -40.22 -3.42
C ALA A 173 31.57 -41.39 -3.41
N ILE A 174 31.70 -42.32 -4.35
CA ILE A 174 30.97 -43.58 -4.32
C ILE A 174 31.62 -44.49 -3.27
N LYS A 175 30.82 -45.10 -2.39
CA LYS A 175 31.31 -45.99 -1.34
C LYS A 175 32.03 -47.19 -1.93
N GLU A 176 33.07 -47.66 -1.25
CA GLU A 176 33.86 -48.81 -1.72
C GLU A 176 33.05 -50.10 -1.84
N SER A 177 31.96 -50.19 -1.08
CA SER A 177 30.98 -51.28 -1.07
C SER A 177 30.08 -51.34 -2.31
N ASP A 178 30.02 -50.30 -3.14
CA ASP A 178 29.25 -50.38 -4.41
C ASP A 178 29.89 -51.41 -5.34
N GLU A 179 29.14 -52.41 -5.78
CA GLU A 179 29.67 -53.50 -6.59
C GLU A 179 30.01 -53.10 -8.03
N ASN A 180 29.39 -52.05 -8.56
CA ASN A 180 29.33 -51.75 -9.99
C ASN A 180 30.11 -50.50 -10.39
N TYR A 181 30.18 -49.52 -9.48
CA TYR A 181 30.64 -48.17 -9.75
C TYR A 181 31.75 -47.74 -8.80
N GLN A 182 32.52 -46.75 -9.24
CA GLN A 182 33.53 -46.08 -8.44
C GLN A 182 33.68 -44.64 -8.92
N GLY A 183 34.37 -43.82 -8.13
CA GLY A 183 34.76 -42.48 -8.53
C GLY A 183 34.41 -41.40 -7.52
N ILE A 184 34.85 -40.18 -7.85
CA ILE A 184 34.66 -38.98 -7.04
C ILE A 184 34.11 -37.86 -7.93
N PHE A 185 32.93 -37.36 -7.58
CA PHE A 185 32.35 -36.16 -8.17
C PHE A 185 32.90 -34.93 -7.44
N ASN A 186 33.56 -34.05 -8.17
CA ASN A 186 33.98 -32.74 -7.67
C ASN A 186 32.87 -31.73 -7.98
N ILE A 187 32.16 -31.30 -6.95
CA ILE A 187 30.99 -30.44 -7.04
C ILE A 187 31.41 -28.99 -6.83
N LYS A 188 30.97 -28.10 -7.72
CA LYS A 188 30.98 -26.64 -7.52
C LYS A 188 29.54 -26.14 -7.42
N PHE A 189 29.32 -25.13 -6.60
CA PHE A 189 28.03 -24.45 -6.51
C PHE A 189 28.23 -22.98 -6.11
N GLY A 190 27.20 -22.17 -6.32
CA GLY A 190 27.03 -20.89 -5.64
C GLY A 190 25.84 -20.96 -4.69
N LEU A 191 25.67 -19.96 -3.84
CA LEU A 191 24.45 -19.80 -3.05
C LEU A 191 23.54 -18.73 -3.69
N LYS A 192 22.24 -18.98 -3.69
CA LYS A 192 21.24 -17.95 -4.00
C LYS A 192 21.20 -16.94 -2.87
N LYS A 193 21.12 -15.66 -3.20
CA LYS A 193 21.00 -14.63 -2.18
C LYS A 193 19.59 -14.65 -1.59
N ASP A 194 19.52 -14.71 -0.27
CA ASP A 194 18.25 -14.63 0.46
C ASP A 194 17.84 -13.16 0.57
N LEU A 195 16.60 -12.87 0.15
CA LEU A 195 15.98 -11.54 0.22
C LEU A 195 14.82 -11.51 1.23
N SER A 196 14.74 -12.50 2.13
CA SER A 196 13.69 -12.57 3.14
C SER A 196 13.71 -11.38 4.10
N GLN A 197 12.63 -10.60 4.10
CA GLN A 197 12.47 -9.43 4.97
C GLN A 197 11.00 -9.12 5.25
N THR A 198 10.74 -8.30 6.26
CA THR A 198 9.42 -7.70 6.48
C THR A 198 9.38 -6.33 5.81
N VAL A 199 8.32 -6.04 5.05
CA VAL A 199 8.12 -4.76 4.37
C VAL A 199 6.78 -4.18 4.79
N GLU A 200 6.80 -3.01 5.43
CA GLU A 200 5.60 -2.21 5.64
C GLU A 200 5.29 -1.41 4.37
N LEU A 201 4.10 -1.60 3.82
CA LEU A 201 3.62 -0.83 2.68
C LEU A 201 2.74 0.32 3.17
N ASN A 202 2.86 1.45 2.48
CA ASN A 202 1.88 2.54 2.56
C ASN A 202 0.48 2.03 2.20
N GLU A 203 -0.55 2.82 2.52
CA GLU A 203 -1.94 2.41 2.37
C GLU A 203 -2.29 1.99 0.94
N ILE A 204 -2.89 0.80 0.80
CA ILE A 204 -3.23 0.21 -0.49
C ILE A 204 -4.73 0.34 -0.79
N GLN A 205 -5.04 0.47 -2.07
CA GLN A 205 -6.40 0.74 -2.56
C GLN A 205 -7.34 -0.46 -2.42
N LYS A 206 -6.81 -1.68 -2.58
CA LYS A 206 -7.55 -2.96 -2.53
C LYS A 206 -6.64 -4.06 -2.02
N ASN A 207 -7.18 -4.98 -1.23
CA ASN A 207 -6.49 -6.18 -0.80
C ASN A 207 -6.51 -7.27 -1.89
N ASN A 208 -5.78 -7.05 -2.98
CA ASN A 208 -5.64 -8.04 -4.06
C ASN A 208 -4.17 -8.15 -4.54
N PRO A 209 -3.77 -9.28 -5.17
CA PRO A 209 -2.38 -9.54 -5.52
C PRO A 209 -1.72 -8.44 -6.38
N GLU A 210 -2.42 -7.94 -7.39
CA GLU A 210 -1.94 -6.88 -8.30
C GLU A 210 -1.62 -5.58 -7.56
N THR A 211 -2.54 -5.11 -6.72
CA THR A 211 -2.35 -3.85 -5.95
C THR A 211 -1.23 -3.99 -4.94
N ILE A 212 -1.14 -5.14 -4.27
CA ILE A 212 -0.08 -5.46 -3.30
C ILE A 212 1.28 -5.49 -4.00
N LEU A 213 1.38 -6.12 -5.18
CA LEU A 213 2.62 -6.19 -5.95
C LEU A 213 3.09 -4.82 -6.42
N LEU A 214 2.17 -3.99 -6.94
CA LEU A 214 2.47 -2.62 -7.35
C LEU A 214 2.93 -1.75 -6.17
N ALA A 215 2.33 -1.93 -4.99
CA ALA A 215 2.75 -1.25 -3.77
C ALA A 215 4.11 -1.74 -3.27
N PHE A 216 4.36 -3.05 -3.31
CA PHE A 216 5.65 -3.67 -2.98
C PHE A 216 6.79 -3.13 -3.85
N TYR A 217 6.62 -3.11 -5.18
CA TYR A 217 7.63 -2.51 -6.08
C TYR A 217 7.81 -1.00 -5.86
N LYS A 218 6.77 -0.27 -5.43
CA LYS A 218 6.90 1.16 -5.09
C LYS A 218 7.67 1.39 -3.79
N ALA A 219 7.50 0.51 -2.79
CA ALA A 219 8.21 0.61 -1.52
C ALA A 219 9.72 0.34 -1.69
N ASN A 220 10.09 -0.68 -2.47
CA ASN A 220 11.48 -1.11 -2.69
C ASN A 220 12.15 -0.39 -3.90
N LYS A 221 11.61 0.77 -4.33
CA LYS A 221 12.07 1.49 -5.53
C LYS A 221 13.12 2.58 -5.26
N LYS A 222 13.40 2.87 -3.99
CA LYS A 222 14.20 4.04 -3.59
C LYS A 222 15.70 3.81 -3.59
N ASP A 223 16.12 2.59 -3.34
CA ASP A 223 17.52 2.18 -3.40
C ASP A 223 17.74 1.17 -4.53
N GLN A 224 18.99 0.86 -4.85
CA GLN A 224 19.35 -0.18 -5.84
C GLN A 224 19.12 -1.60 -5.30
N ASP A 225 17.98 -1.80 -4.63
CA ASP A 225 17.58 -3.05 -4.03
C ASP A 225 17.48 -4.13 -5.12
N GLU A 226 18.09 -5.27 -4.84
CA GLU A 226 18.04 -6.46 -5.71
C GLU A 226 16.60 -6.99 -5.90
N VAL A 227 15.66 -6.54 -5.07
CA VAL A 227 14.21 -6.68 -5.25
C VAL A 227 13.75 -6.15 -6.62
N ASN A 228 14.37 -5.09 -7.13
CA ASN A 228 14.06 -4.52 -8.46
C ASN A 228 14.48 -5.45 -9.62
N ASN A 229 15.35 -6.44 -9.39
CA ASN A 229 15.70 -7.45 -10.39
C ASN A 229 14.65 -8.58 -10.48
N LEU A 230 13.77 -8.73 -9.47
CA LEU A 230 12.71 -9.73 -9.46
C LEU A 230 11.56 -9.28 -10.38
N GLN A 231 11.16 -10.12 -11.32
CA GLN A 231 9.98 -9.89 -12.15
C GLN A 231 8.75 -10.55 -11.52
N GLU A 232 7.54 -10.09 -11.87
CA GLU A 232 6.28 -10.70 -11.39
C GLU A 232 6.22 -12.22 -11.61
N LYS A 233 6.71 -12.68 -12.77
CA LYS A 233 6.80 -14.11 -13.11
C LYS A 233 7.65 -14.91 -12.12
N ASP A 234 8.57 -14.28 -11.38
CA ASP A 234 9.46 -14.91 -10.40
C ASP A 234 8.84 -14.99 -8.99
N LEU A 235 7.66 -14.41 -8.79
CA LEU A 235 7.03 -14.23 -7.48
C LEU A 235 5.70 -14.99 -7.38
N TYR A 236 5.38 -15.47 -6.18
CA TYR A 236 4.08 -16.01 -5.81
C TYR A 236 3.52 -15.20 -4.64
N ILE A 237 2.30 -14.69 -4.76
CA ILE A 237 1.68 -13.80 -3.76
C ILE A 237 0.55 -14.56 -3.07
N ASN A 238 0.63 -14.63 -1.74
CA ASN A 238 -0.43 -15.17 -0.89
C ASN A 238 -0.99 -14.05 0.00
N VAL A 239 -2.28 -13.72 -0.15
CA VAL A 239 -2.95 -12.73 0.70
C VAL A 239 -3.38 -13.41 1.98
N THR A 240 -2.74 -13.08 3.10
CA THR A 240 -2.89 -13.81 4.37
C THR A 240 -3.97 -13.22 5.29
N SER A 241 -4.28 -11.92 5.15
CA SER A 241 -5.40 -11.29 5.89
C SER A 241 -5.89 -10.01 5.20
N LYS A 242 -6.84 -9.27 5.81
CA LYS A 242 -7.23 -7.91 5.39
C LYS A 242 -6.07 -6.89 5.43
N LYS A 243 -4.98 -7.17 6.15
CA LYS A 243 -3.87 -6.23 6.43
C LYS A 243 -2.47 -6.82 6.22
N SER A 244 -2.37 -8.01 5.61
CA SER A 244 -1.10 -8.69 5.40
C SER A 244 -1.10 -9.64 4.21
N ALA A 245 0.07 -9.84 3.64
CA ALA A 245 0.34 -10.81 2.59
C ALA A 245 1.77 -11.34 2.68
N THR A 246 2.07 -12.43 1.99
CA THR A 246 3.43 -12.94 1.82
C THR A 246 3.74 -13.05 0.33
N ILE A 247 4.89 -12.52 -0.10
CA ILE A 247 5.42 -12.73 -1.44
C ILE A 247 6.59 -13.71 -1.35
N LEU A 248 6.48 -14.86 -2.00
CA LEU A 248 7.50 -15.90 -2.02
C LEU A 248 8.25 -15.88 -3.36
N ILE A 249 9.59 -15.93 -3.33
CA ILE A 249 10.40 -16.06 -4.55
C ILE A 249 10.31 -17.51 -5.03
N LYS A 250 9.89 -17.71 -6.28
CA LYS A 250 9.72 -19.04 -6.88
C LYS A 250 11.05 -19.78 -6.95
N ALA A 251 11.03 -21.07 -6.66
CA ALA A 251 12.21 -21.94 -6.73
C ALA A 251 12.91 -21.97 -8.11
N SER A 252 12.21 -21.56 -9.18
CA SER A 252 12.74 -21.40 -10.53
C SER A 252 13.60 -20.15 -10.74
N ASN A 253 13.58 -19.16 -9.83
CA ASN A 253 14.49 -18.03 -9.88
C ASN A 253 15.93 -18.54 -9.70
N LYS A 254 16.86 -18.06 -10.52
CA LYS A 254 18.25 -18.55 -10.57
C LYS A 254 19.13 -17.93 -9.49
N ASP A 255 18.87 -16.70 -9.10
CA ASP A 255 19.81 -15.86 -8.35
C ASP A 255 19.37 -15.62 -6.90
N TYR A 256 18.06 -15.63 -6.66
CA TYR A 256 17.44 -15.21 -5.42
C TYR A 256 16.54 -16.28 -4.82
N GLN A 257 16.37 -16.21 -3.50
CA GLN A 257 15.44 -17.02 -2.72
C GLN A 257 14.86 -16.19 -1.56
N GLY A 258 13.90 -16.76 -0.84
CA GLY A 258 13.31 -16.15 0.34
C GLY A 258 11.86 -15.71 0.15
N SER A 259 11.37 -14.95 1.13
CA SER A 259 10.01 -14.43 1.13
C SER A 259 9.88 -13.10 1.85
N PHE A 260 9.07 -12.20 1.29
CA PHE A 260 8.70 -10.92 1.88
C PHE A 260 7.41 -11.06 2.68
N ASN A 261 7.44 -10.72 3.97
CA ASN A 261 6.23 -10.59 4.78
C ASN A 261 5.75 -9.14 4.74
N LEU A 262 4.52 -8.92 4.27
CA LEU A 262 3.97 -7.60 4.02
C LEU A 262 2.94 -7.24 5.06
N THR A 263 3.06 -6.05 5.63
CA THR A 263 2.02 -5.39 6.44
C THR A 263 1.53 -4.16 5.70
N PHE A 264 0.22 -3.93 5.71
CA PHE A 264 -0.39 -2.78 5.05
C PHE A 264 -1.73 -2.41 5.67
N LYS A 265 -2.14 -1.16 5.45
CA LYS A 265 -3.53 -0.73 5.66
C LYS A 265 -4.24 -0.71 4.32
N THR A 266 -5.47 -1.19 4.28
CA THR A 266 -6.40 -0.90 3.19
C THR A 266 -7.13 0.39 3.50
N LYS A 267 -7.40 1.23 2.49
CA LYS A 267 -8.40 2.31 2.64
C LYS A 267 -9.73 1.73 3.13
N THR A 268 -10.43 2.46 3.99
CA THR A 268 -11.73 2.04 4.53
C THR A 268 -12.82 2.19 3.47
N ASP A 269 -13.64 1.16 3.29
CA ASP A 269 -14.86 1.20 2.49
C ASP A 269 -15.87 2.09 3.22
N ALA A 270 -16.39 3.14 2.57
CA ALA A 270 -17.27 4.09 3.25
C ALA A 270 -18.68 3.51 3.47
N ASN A 271 -19.07 2.46 2.75
CA ASN A 271 -20.28 1.69 3.03
C ASN A 271 -20.18 0.85 4.31
N GLU A 272 -18.96 0.56 4.82
CA GLU A 272 -18.77 -0.02 6.16
C GLU A 272 -18.96 1.06 7.28
N ILE A 273 -19.12 2.35 6.94
CA ILE A 273 -19.38 3.45 7.89
C ILE A 273 -20.89 3.60 8.10
N ILE A 274 -21.40 2.88 9.11
CA ILE A 274 -22.84 2.75 9.46
C ILE A 274 -23.57 4.09 9.75
N GLN A 275 -22.86 5.22 9.87
CA GLN A 275 -23.38 6.49 10.39
C GLN A 275 -23.50 7.64 9.36
N ILE A 276 -23.18 7.44 8.08
CA ILE A 276 -23.23 8.53 7.07
C ILE A 276 -24.68 8.91 6.74
N ILE A 277 -25.01 10.19 6.96
CA ILE A 277 -26.31 10.78 6.63
C ILE A 277 -26.31 11.21 5.16
N THR A 278 -27.04 10.45 4.33
CA THR A 278 -27.22 10.72 2.89
C THR A 278 -28.51 11.49 2.57
N LYS A 279 -29.41 11.70 3.54
CA LYS A 279 -30.62 12.51 3.38
C LYS A 279 -30.38 13.91 3.93
N LEU A 280 -30.17 14.86 3.03
CA LEU A 280 -29.85 16.24 3.35
C LEU A 280 -31.11 17.04 3.75
N PRO A 281 -30.95 18.15 4.51
CA PRO A 281 -32.01 19.13 4.73
C PRO A 281 -32.45 19.79 3.42
N LYS A 282 -33.50 20.61 3.48
CA LYS A 282 -33.95 21.40 2.32
C LYS A 282 -32.94 22.48 1.96
N LEU A 283 -32.57 22.51 0.68
CA LEU A 283 -31.51 23.36 0.15
C LEU A 283 -32.08 24.63 -0.51
N ASN A 284 -31.35 25.73 -0.42
CA ASN A 284 -31.73 26.98 -1.08
C ASN A 284 -31.53 26.93 -2.62
N ASN A 285 -30.79 25.94 -3.14
CA ASN A 285 -30.59 25.70 -4.56
C ASN A 285 -29.90 24.33 -4.74
N SER A 286 -29.82 23.84 -5.97
CA SER A 286 -29.14 22.59 -6.33
C SER A 286 -27.72 22.80 -6.87
N LYS A 287 -27.02 23.90 -6.54
CA LYS A 287 -25.60 24.05 -6.88
C LYS A 287 -24.75 23.11 -6.03
N ASP A 288 -23.70 22.59 -6.63
CA ASP A 288 -22.83 21.57 -6.04
C ASP A 288 -22.23 22.00 -4.69
N GLU A 289 -21.80 23.26 -4.57
CA GLU A 289 -21.32 23.85 -3.31
C GLU A 289 -22.37 23.80 -2.20
N THR A 290 -23.64 24.09 -2.52
CA THR A 290 -24.75 24.05 -1.53
C THR A 290 -25.05 22.61 -1.11
N ILE A 291 -24.93 21.65 -2.02
CA ILE A 291 -25.08 20.21 -1.74
C ILE A 291 -23.94 19.70 -0.86
N ILE A 292 -22.69 20.02 -1.18
CA ILE A 292 -21.50 19.64 -0.40
C ILE A 292 -21.55 20.28 0.99
N ASN A 293 -21.86 21.57 1.09
CA ASN A 293 -21.98 22.27 2.38
C ASN A 293 -23.04 21.63 3.28
N ALA A 294 -24.19 21.25 2.72
CA ALA A 294 -25.23 20.55 3.47
C ALA A 294 -24.81 19.13 3.88
N PHE A 295 -24.12 18.39 3.00
CA PHE A 295 -23.58 17.06 3.29
C PHE A 295 -22.53 17.08 4.40
N MET A 296 -21.57 18.02 4.34
CA MET A 296 -20.58 18.24 5.39
C MET A 296 -21.24 18.66 6.70
N LYS A 297 -22.24 19.55 6.67
CA LYS A 297 -22.93 20.02 7.88
C LYS A 297 -23.69 18.92 8.62
N VAL A 298 -24.22 17.90 7.93
CA VAL A 298 -24.93 16.78 8.60
C VAL A 298 -24.03 15.60 8.95
N ASN A 299 -22.79 15.57 8.45
CA ASN A 299 -21.79 14.54 8.74
C ASN A 299 -20.58 15.08 9.51
N ASN A 300 -20.65 16.29 10.06
CA ASN A 300 -19.54 16.96 10.75
C ASN A 300 -19.09 16.22 12.02
N ASP A 301 -20.00 15.51 12.67
CA ASP A 301 -19.74 14.73 13.90
C ASP A 301 -19.36 13.26 13.60
N VAL A 302 -19.28 12.86 12.33
CA VAL A 302 -18.83 11.51 11.92
C VAL A 302 -17.30 11.48 12.04
N PRO A 303 -16.68 10.67 12.92
CA PRO A 303 -15.21 10.70 13.12
C PRO A 303 -14.40 10.37 11.86
N GLN A 304 -15.02 9.69 10.89
CA GLN A 304 -14.45 9.42 9.58
C GLN A 304 -14.49 10.64 8.62
N PHE A 305 -14.98 11.79 9.06
CA PHE A 305 -14.94 13.06 8.33
C PHE A 305 -13.93 14.05 8.95
N ASP A 306 -13.24 13.66 10.04
CA ASP A 306 -12.19 14.46 10.67
C ASP A 306 -11.11 14.86 9.66
N GLY A 307 -10.88 16.17 9.53
CA GLY A 307 -9.90 16.73 8.58
C GLY A 307 -10.36 16.82 7.13
N LEU A 308 -11.58 16.38 6.79
CA LEU A 308 -12.17 16.63 5.47
C LEU A 308 -12.72 18.06 5.40
N GLN A 309 -12.45 18.75 4.29
CA GLN A 309 -12.96 20.08 3.97
C GLN A 309 -13.80 20.03 2.69
N ILE A 310 -14.60 21.08 2.45
CA ILE A 310 -15.47 21.22 1.26
C ILE A 310 -14.69 20.95 -0.04
N ASP A 311 -13.48 21.49 -0.14
CA ASP A 311 -12.56 21.34 -1.28
C ASP A 311 -12.04 19.91 -1.50
N ASN A 312 -12.37 18.96 -0.61
CA ASN A 312 -12.08 17.54 -0.81
C ASN A 312 -13.22 16.78 -1.51
N PHE A 313 -14.31 17.45 -1.88
CA PHE A 313 -15.48 16.83 -2.50
C PHE A 313 -15.82 17.47 -3.84
N HIS A 314 -16.43 16.68 -4.72
CA HIS A 314 -16.96 17.15 -6.00
C HIS A 314 -18.28 16.43 -6.33
N VAL A 315 -19.28 17.16 -6.81
CA VAL A 315 -20.54 16.54 -7.29
C VAL A 315 -20.35 16.08 -8.73
N ILE A 316 -20.43 14.78 -8.95
CA ILE A 316 -20.21 14.16 -10.27
C ILE A 316 -21.51 13.85 -11.02
N GLN A 317 -22.64 13.83 -10.32
CA GLN A 317 -23.98 13.69 -10.87
C GLN A 317 -24.96 14.49 -10.03
N ASN A 318 -25.89 15.20 -10.67
CA ASN A 318 -26.87 16.07 -10.01
C ASN A 318 -28.14 16.07 -10.89
N ASP A 319 -29.28 15.66 -10.35
CA ASP A 319 -30.56 15.70 -11.10
C ASP A 319 -31.28 17.05 -10.96
N PHE A 320 -30.65 18.01 -10.27
CA PHE A 320 -31.12 19.36 -9.96
C PHE A 320 -32.40 19.45 -9.10
N GLN A 321 -33.02 18.33 -8.72
CA GLN A 321 -34.33 18.30 -8.08
C GLN A 321 -34.33 17.61 -6.70
N ASN A 322 -33.76 16.41 -6.60
CA ASN A 322 -33.78 15.62 -5.37
C ASN A 322 -32.61 14.65 -5.15
N LYS A 323 -31.67 14.48 -6.09
CA LYS A 323 -30.49 13.60 -5.91
C LYS A 323 -29.22 14.20 -6.46
N ALA A 324 -28.12 13.85 -5.80
CA ALA A 324 -26.77 14.06 -6.31
C ALA A 324 -25.84 12.93 -5.87
N THR A 325 -24.70 12.82 -6.55
CA THR A 325 -23.63 11.88 -6.23
C THR A 325 -22.36 12.68 -5.96
N ILE A 326 -21.88 12.63 -4.71
CA ILE A 326 -20.68 13.35 -4.24
C ILE A 326 -19.50 12.39 -4.24
N GLU A 327 -18.41 12.71 -4.93
CA GLU A 327 -17.15 11.96 -4.93
C GLU A 327 -16.08 12.66 -4.07
N VAL A 328 -15.31 11.89 -3.30
CA VAL A 328 -14.12 12.41 -2.59
C VAL A 328 -12.94 12.49 -3.55
N LEU A 329 -12.29 13.66 -3.63
CA LEU A 329 -11.15 13.91 -4.50
C LEU A 329 -9.92 13.08 -4.09
N GLY A 330 -9.27 12.48 -5.10
CA GLY A 330 -8.37 11.34 -4.93
C GLY A 330 -7.06 11.57 -4.17
N ASP A 331 -6.69 12.82 -3.92
CA ASP A 331 -5.49 13.19 -3.16
C ASP A 331 -5.69 13.01 -1.64
N ASN A 332 -6.95 12.92 -1.17
CA ASN A 332 -7.22 12.62 0.21
C ASN A 332 -6.95 11.13 0.50
N GLN A 333 -6.06 10.86 1.46
CA GLN A 333 -5.45 9.52 1.60
C GLN A 333 -6.40 8.47 2.17
N ILE A 334 -7.50 8.85 2.83
CA ILE A 334 -8.25 7.92 3.68
C ILE A 334 -9.47 7.27 2.96
N TYR A 335 -10.16 8.01 2.10
CA TYR A 335 -11.43 7.58 1.48
C TYR A 335 -11.34 7.46 -0.05
N LYS A 336 -12.32 6.77 -0.65
CA LYS A 336 -12.48 6.72 -2.12
C LYS A 336 -13.87 6.29 -2.58
N GLU A 337 -14.93 6.92 -2.08
CA GLU A 337 -16.30 6.52 -2.41
C GLU A 337 -17.18 7.69 -2.87
N LYS A 338 -18.32 7.29 -3.44
CA LYS A 338 -19.34 8.12 -4.04
C LYS A 338 -20.60 8.07 -3.17
N PHE A 339 -20.96 9.19 -2.56
CA PHE A 339 -22.16 9.30 -1.72
C PHE A 339 -23.36 9.68 -2.58
N ASN A 340 -24.30 8.76 -2.75
CA ASN A 340 -25.60 9.07 -3.34
C ASN A 340 -26.46 9.78 -2.27
N VAL A 341 -26.58 11.09 -2.39
CA VAL A 341 -27.37 11.92 -1.47
C VAL A 341 -28.76 12.23 -2.04
N THR A 342 -29.72 12.41 -1.14
CA THR A 342 -31.09 12.85 -1.46
C THR A 342 -31.38 14.17 -0.76
N PHE A 343 -32.07 15.09 -1.44
CA PHE A 343 -32.44 16.40 -0.91
C PHE A 343 -33.80 16.85 -1.44
N LYS A 344 -34.25 18.03 -1.02
CA LYS A 344 -35.36 18.78 -1.62
C LYS A 344 -34.96 20.26 -1.67
N LEU A 345 -35.55 21.04 -2.56
CA LEU A 345 -35.38 22.50 -2.55
C LEU A 345 -36.39 23.15 -1.62
N LYS A 346 -35.99 24.25 -0.96
CA LYS A 346 -36.93 25.16 -0.28
C LYS A 346 -37.82 25.86 -1.32
N LYS A 347 -39.04 26.22 -0.92
CA LYS A 347 -39.97 26.99 -1.75
C LYS A 347 -39.51 28.46 -1.77
N ASP A 348 -39.23 28.99 -2.95
CA ASP A 348 -38.90 30.41 -3.11
C ASP A 348 -40.18 31.25 -3.12
N ILE A 349 -40.45 31.96 -2.03
CA ILE A 349 -41.60 32.87 -1.95
C ILE A 349 -41.38 34.18 -2.71
N SER A 350 -40.16 34.49 -3.16
CA SER A 350 -39.92 35.66 -4.01
C SER A 350 -40.50 35.53 -5.42
N GLN A 351 -40.87 34.31 -5.83
CA GLN A 351 -41.62 34.05 -7.06
C GLN A 351 -43.14 34.33 -6.95
N LEU A 352 -43.63 34.70 -5.76
CA LEU A 352 -45.05 35.02 -5.54
C LEU A 352 -45.33 36.47 -5.96
N SER A 353 -45.72 36.66 -7.22
CA SER A 353 -46.07 37.96 -7.82
C SER A 353 -47.26 38.69 -7.17
N VAL A 354 -47.94 38.05 -6.21
CA VAL A 354 -49.06 38.61 -5.45
C VAL A 354 -48.63 39.32 -4.16
N LEU A 355 -47.35 39.27 -3.79
CA LEU A 355 -46.85 39.92 -2.58
C LEU A 355 -46.64 41.43 -2.82
N GLN A 356 -47.25 42.25 -1.97
CA GLN A 356 -47.02 43.70 -1.94
C GLN A 356 -45.64 43.99 -1.34
N VAL A 357 -44.76 44.57 -2.17
CA VAL A 357 -43.41 45.00 -1.79
C VAL A 357 -43.21 46.52 -1.89
N ASP A 358 -44.08 47.21 -2.64
CA ASP A 358 -44.06 48.67 -2.76
C ASP A 358 -45.09 49.30 -1.80
N PHE A 359 -44.64 50.27 -1.01
CA PHE A 359 -45.45 50.98 -0.01
C PHE A 359 -45.32 52.49 -0.20
N ASP A 360 -46.37 53.15 -0.69
CA ASP A 360 -46.33 54.58 -1.09
C ASP A 360 -45.69 55.50 -0.05
N LYS A 361 -46.06 55.35 1.23
CA LYS A 361 -45.67 56.23 2.34
C LYS A 361 -45.52 55.45 3.65
N LEU A 362 -44.35 55.51 4.28
CA LEU A 362 -44.07 54.89 5.59
C LEU A 362 -43.62 55.93 6.63
N ILE A 363 -43.96 55.72 7.91
CA ILE A 363 -43.59 56.62 9.02
C ILE A 363 -42.25 56.27 9.70
N GLY A 364 -41.65 55.15 9.32
CA GLY A 364 -40.42 54.62 9.90
C GLY A 364 -39.72 53.65 8.94
N TYR A 365 -38.47 53.34 9.24
CA TYR A 365 -37.62 52.40 8.48
C TYR A 365 -36.86 51.43 9.40
N GLU A 366 -37.21 51.38 10.68
CA GLU A 366 -36.68 50.44 11.65
C GLU A 366 -36.99 49.00 11.22
N ARG A 367 -36.04 48.09 11.41
CA ARG A 367 -36.12 46.72 10.86
C ARG A 367 -37.42 46.00 11.24
N ASP A 368 -37.78 46.03 12.51
CA ASP A 368 -39.00 45.39 13.01
C ASP A 368 -40.27 46.06 12.47
N TYR A 369 -40.26 47.38 12.29
CA TYR A 369 -41.38 48.10 11.68
C TYR A 369 -41.58 47.69 10.22
N LEU A 370 -40.50 47.61 9.42
CA LEU A 370 -40.57 47.19 8.02
C LEU A 370 -41.02 45.73 7.88
N ILE A 371 -40.56 44.83 8.76
CA ILE A 371 -41.02 43.44 8.80
C ILE A 371 -42.51 43.38 9.13
N ASN A 372 -42.96 44.08 10.18
CA ASN A 372 -44.36 44.13 10.58
C ASN A 372 -45.25 44.70 9.45
N VAL A 373 -44.82 45.76 8.77
CA VAL A 373 -45.52 46.35 7.62
C VAL A 373 -45.66 45.32 6.49
N PHE A 374 -44.55 44.66 6.10
CA PHE A 374 -44.58 43.66 5.04
C PHE A 374 -45.50 42.48 5.38
N VAL A 375 -45.36 41.89 6.57
CA VAL A 375 -46.16 40.72 6.96
C VAL A 375 -47.64 41.07 7.10
N ASN A 376 -47.98 42.25 7.66
CA ASN A 376 -49.38 42.66 7.82
C ASN A 376 -50.09 42.94 6.49
N HIS A 377 -49.41 43.55 5.51
CA HIS A 377 -50.00 43.77 4.17
C HIS A 377 -50.12 42.48 3.35
N ASN A 378 -49.32 41.46 3.68
CA ASN A 378 -49.26 40.18 2.96
C ASN A 378 -49.88 39.01 3.74
N SER A 379 -50.58 39.26 4.84
CA SER A 379 -51.08 38.23 5.77
C SER A 379 -51.95 37.16 5.09
N ASP A 380 -52.85 37.57 4.20
CA ASP A 380 -53.74 36.69 3.43
C ASP A 380 -53.02 35.80 2.41
N VAL A 381 -51.79 36.16 2.02
CA VAL A 381 -50.92 35.33 1.18
C VAL A 381 -50.06 34.45 2.07
N LEU A 382 -49.34 35.02 3.03
CA LEU A 382 -48.38 34.34 3.90
C LEU A 382 -49.01 33.26 4.78
N SER A 383 -50.26 33.45 5.23
CA SER A 383 -51.04 32.42 5.95
C SER A 383 -51.22 31.10 5.18
N LYS A 384 -51.17 31.14 3.84
CA LYS A 384 -51.26 29.94 2.97
C LYS A 384 -49.94 29.17 2.86
N TYR A 385 -48.86 29.71 3.38
CA TYR A 385 -47.51 29.14 3.38
C TYR A 385 -47.06 28.88 4.82
N ASP A 386 -47.74 27.92 5.47
CA ASP A 386 -47.46 27.47 6.84
C ASP A 386 -47.45 28.59 7.92
N ASN A 387 -48.24 29.66 7.70
CA ASN A 387 -48.33 30.84 8.56
C ASN A 387 -46.99 31.59 8.76
N LEU A 388 -46.23 31.81 7.68
CA LEU A 388 -45.06 32.70 7.69
C LEU A 388 -45.38 34.04 8.38
N SER A 389 -44.55 34.38 9.37
CA SER A 389 -44.81 35.40 10.38
C SER A 389 -43.62 36.34 10.56
N ASN A 390 -43.74 37.38 11.39
CA ASN A 390 -42.63 38.30 11.70
C ASN A 390 -41.36 37.58 12.16
N SER A 391 -41.47 36.43 12.85
CA SER A 391 -40.30 35.66 13.29
C SER A 391 -39.54 34.97 12.16
N ASP A 392 -40.13 34.80 10.98
CA ASP A 392 -39.54 34.12 9.83
C ASP A 392 -38.73 35.05 8.91
N PHE A 393 -38.86 36.37 9.09
CA PHE A 393 -38.23 37.38 8.24
C PHE A 393 -37.15 38.18 8.96
N GLU A 394 -36.17 38.63 8.19
CA GLU A 394 -35.09 39.54 8.60
C GLU A 394 -34.86 40.61 7.54
N ILE A 395 -34.32 41.76 7.92
CA ILE A 395 -33.75 42.72 6.95
C ILE A 395 -32.28 42.38 6.77
N LYS A 396 -31.89 42.08 5.53
CA LYS A 396 -30.54 41.62 5.16
C LYS A 396 -29.46 42.67 5.44
N ASP A 397 -29.77 43.93 5.14
CA ASP A 397 -28.84 45.06 5.19
C ASP A 397 -29.33 46.17 6.14
N TYR A 398 -28.72 47.37 6.12
CA TYR A 398 -29.27 48.53 6.81
C TYR A 398 -30.33 49.20 5.90
N PRO A 399 -31.59 49.38 6.35
CA PRO A 399 -32.61 50.06 5.55
C PRO A 399 -32.20 51.49 5.17
N THR A 400 -32.60 51.93 3.98
CA THR A 400 -32.35 53.31 3.52
C THR A 400 -33.64 54.13 3.59
N ASN A 401 -33.58 55.41 3.21
CA ASN A 401 -34.76 56.27 3.19
C ASN A 401 -35.77 55.94 2.08
N SER A 402 -35.44 55.02 1.15
CA SER A 402 -36.31 54.66 0.02
C SER A 402 -36.50 53.16 -0.19
N HIS A 403 -35.68 52.31 0.42
CA HIS A 403 -35.77 50.86 0.22
C HIS A 403 -35.10 50.04 1.32
N ALA A 404 -35.53 48.78 1.46
CA ALA A 404 -34.89 47.76 2.29
C ALA A 404 -34.98 46.38 1.62
N VAL A 405 -34.05 45.47 1.91
CA VAL A 405 -34.14 44.08 1.46
C VAL A 405 -34.63 43.21 2.62
N ILE A 406 -35.88 42.76 2.55
CA ILE A 406 -36.43 41.76 3.48
C ILE A 406 -36.17 40.35 2.93
N LYS A 407 -35.85 39.42 3.81
CA LYS A 407 -35.42 38.05 3.47
C LYS A 407 -36.05 37.06 4.44
N VAL A 408 -36.39 35.86 3.95
CA VAL A 408 -36.70 34.72 4.83
C VAL A 408 -35.41 34.27 5.52
N LYS A 409 -35.42 34.15 6.85
CA LYS A 409 -34.24 33.76 7.64
C LYS A 409 -33.69 32.42 7.19
N ASP A 410 -32.36 32.28 7.23
CA ASP A 410 -31.68 31.07 6.75
C ASP A 410 -32.04 29.80 7.54
N ASN A 411 -32.51 29.96 8.79
CA ASN A 411 -32.97 28.87 9.65
C ASN A 411 -34.42 28.41 9.39
N ASN A 412 -35.20 29.08 8.53
CA ASN A 412 -36.50 28.56 8.13
C ASN A 412 -36.30 27.30 7.26
N GLU A 413 -36.89 26.17 7.63
CA GLU A 413 -36.62 24.87 6.99
C GLU A 413 -37.32 24.70 5.63
N GLU A 414 -38.36 25.47 5.36
CA GLU A 414 -39.29 25.24 4.24
C GLU A 414 -39.18 26.27 3.13
N TYR A 415 -38.93 27.52 3.51
CA TYR A 415 -39.04 28.68 2.65
C TYR A 415 -37.71 29.42 2.50
N MET A 416 -37.58 30.08 1.35
CA MET A 416 -36.52 31.04 1.08
C MET A 416 -37.09 32.18 0.24
N GLY A 417 -36.28 33.22 0.03
CA GLY A 417 -36.62 34.34 -0.83
C GLY A 417 -36.10 35.64 -0.26
N SER A 418 -36.02 36.66 -1.10
CA SER A 418 -35.71 38.03 -0.69
C SER A 418 -36.45 39.00 -1.59
N PHE A 419 -36.91 40.10 -1.02
CA PHE A 419 -37.72 41.11 -1.68
C PHE A 419 -37.06 42.47 -1.47
N LEU A 420 -37.00 43.27 -2.53
CA LEU A 420 -36.73 44.69 -2.42
C LEU A 420 -38.03 45.38 -2.05
N LEU A 421 -38.12 45.88 -0.83
CA LEU A 421 -39.21 46.76 -0.41
C LEU A 421 -38.89 48.18 -0.87
N SER A 422 -39.80 48.83 -1.59
CA SER A 422 -39.67 50.23 -1.99
C SER A 422 -40.65 51.09 -1.21
N TYR A 423 -40.23 52.27 -0.75
CA TYR A 423 -41.10 53.19 -0.01
C TYR A 423 -40.66 54.64 -0.05
N ASN A 424 -41.54 55.57 0.32
CA ASN A 424 -41.15 56.94 0.65
C ASN A 424 -41.28 57.17 2.16
N LEU A 425 -40.18 57.55 2.82
CA LEU A 425 -40.26 57.99 4.21
C LEU A 425 -40.96 59.34 4.36
N LEU A 426 -41.92 59.36 5.26
CA LEU A 426 -42.52 60.57 5.81
C LEU A 426 -41.59 61.19 6.84
N ILE A 427 -41.54 62.52 6.86
CA ILE A 427 -40.98 63.29 7.97
C ILE A 427 -42.01 63.25 9.10
N TYR A 428 -41.89 62.21 9.94
CA TYR A 428 -42.77 62.00 11.08
C TYR A 428 -42.30 62.77 12.32
N PHE A 429 -43.24 63.27 13.12
CA PHE A 429 -42.99 63.90 14.43
C PHE A 429 -44.05 63.46 15.44
N LYS A 430 -43.59 62.94 16.57
CA LYS A 430 -44.44 62.59 17.72
C LYS A 430 -44.93 63.88 18.40
N GLU A 431 -45.96 63.75 19.23
CA GLU A 431 -46.43 64.86 20.06
C GLU A 431 -45.25 65.41 20.90
N GLY A 432 -44.99 66.71 20.78
CA GLY A 432 -43.85 67.38 21.44
C GLY A 432 -42.57 67.53 20.60
N ASP A 433 -42.32 66.67 19.60
CA ASP A 433 -41.12 66.76 18.72
C ASP A 433 -41.10 68.05 17.89
N LEU A 434 -42.29 68.62 17.67
CA LEU A 434 -42.51 69.92 17.03
C LEU A 434 -43.35 70.81 17.95
N LYS A 435 -42.72 71.29 19.02
CA LYS A 435 -43.30 72.29 19.93
C LYS A 435 -43.02 73.71 19.43
N ILE A 436 -44.08 74.52 19.28
CA ILE A 436 -44.01 75.96 19.00
C ILE A 436 -44.54 76.71 20.23
N VAL A 437 -43.86 77.78 20.62
CA VAL A 437 -44.24 78.64 21.76
C VAL A 437 -44.42 80.07 21.27
N PHE A 438 -45.60 80.65 21.48
CA PHE A 438 -45.88 82.05 21.19
C PHE A 438 -45.99 82.86 22.50
N SER A 439 -45.15 83.87 22.69
CA SER A 439 -45.33 84.91 23.70
C SER A 439 -46.33 85.96 23.21
N ASN A 440 -47.06 86.62 24.11
CA ASN A 440 -48.02 87.68 23.76
C ASN A 440 -49.10 87.30 22.73
N PHE A 441 -49.61 86.06 22.79
CA PHE A 441 -50.62 85.60 21.83
C PHE A 441 -52.05 85.81 22.34
N HIS A 442 -52.48 87.07 22.33
CA HIS A 442 -53.81 87.46 22.80
C HIS A 442 -54.93 86.93 21.90
N HIS A 443 -56.04 86.50 22.51
CA HIS A 443 -57.25 85.99 21.84
C HIS A 443 -57.01 84.87 20.78
N PRO A 444 -56.49 83.70 21.21
CA PRO A 444 -56.30 82.54 20.35
C PRO A 444 -57.63 82.05 19.76
N ASN A 445 -57.76 82.15 18.43
CA ASN A 445 -58.77 81.43 17.65
C ASN A 445 -58.07 80.50 16.64
N PRO A 446 -58.79 79.53 16.04
CA PRO A 446 -58.17 78.54 15.15
C PRO A 446 -57.44 79.12 13.95
N GLU A 447 -57.99 80.15 13.30
CA GLU A 447 -57.38 80.77 12.13
C GLU A 447 -56.13 81.58 12.47
N ASN A 448 -56.18 82.35 13.56
CA ASN A 448 -55.06 83.14 14.04
C ASN A 448 -53.89 82.23 14.45
N LEU A 449 -54.16 81.15 15.18
CA LEU A 449 -53.14 80.17 15.57
C LEU A 449 -52.55 79.45 14.36
N LEU A 450 -53.37 79.13 13.34
CA LEU A 450 -52.91 78.48 12.12
C LEU A 450 -52.06 79.41 11.26
N ASN A 451 -52.47 80.67 11.10
CA ASN A 451 -51.68 81.71 10.44
C ASN A 451 -50.35 81.94 11.17
N ALA A 452 -50.36 82.01 12.51
CA ALA A 452 -49.16 82.14 13.32
C ALA A 452 -48.22 80.92 13.17
N PHE A 453 -48.78 79.70 13.13
CA PHE A 453 -48.03 78.46 12.90
C PHE A 453 -47.28 78.48 11.55
N PHE A 454 -47.97 78.74 10.43
CA PHE A 454 -47.33 78.82 9.10
C PHE A 454 -46.35 80.00 8.95
N ASN A 455 -46.50 81.04 9.77
CA ASN A 455 -45.58 82.18 9.79
C ASN A 455 -44.39 81.99 10.74
N HIS A 456 -44.42 81.00 11.64
CA HIS A 456 -43.35 80.79 12.61
C HIS A 456 -42.05 80.31 11.92
N PRO A 457 -40.88 80.92 12.20
CA PRO A 457 -39.62 80.58 11.52
C PRO A 457 -39.26 79.08 11.57
N THR A 458 -39.43 78.44 12.73
CA THR A 458 -39.17 76.99 12.90
C THR A 458 -40.07 76.11 12.03
N ILE A 459 -41.32 76.53 11.75
CA ILE A 459 -42.23 75.78 10.88
C ILE A 459 -41.83 75.97 9.42
N ARG A 460 -41.52 77.20 9.00
CA ARG A 460 -40.97 77.47 7.65
C ARG A 460 -39.64 76.76 7.41
N GLN A 461 -38.81 76.58 8.44
CA GLN A 461 -37.53 75.87 8.34
C GLN A 461 -37.69 74.34 8.32
N ARG A 462 -38.49 73.75 9.24
CA ARG A 462 -38.64 72.29 9.36
C ARG A 462 -39.64 71.72 8.35
N LEU A 463 -40.71 72.46 8.05
CA LEU A 463 -41.82 72.06 7.18
C LEU A 463 -42.02 73.01 5.97
N PRO A 464 -40.97 73.38 5.19
CA PRO A 464 -41.00 74.44 4.16
C PRO A 464 -42.00 74.23 3.01
N LYS A 465 -42.56 73.01 2.85
CA LYS A 465 -43.51 72.68 1.79
C LYS A 465 -44.92 72.35 2.30
N LEU A 466 -45.15 72.40 3.62
CA LEU A 466 -46.47 72.14 4.19
C LEU A 466 -47.42 73.30 3.85
N LYS A 467 -48.64 72.97 3.42
CA LYS A 467 -49.70 73.94 3.13
C LYS A 467 -50.84 73.89 4.14
N ARG A 468 -51.71 74.91 4.10
CA ARG A 468 -52.84 75.05 5.05
C ARG A 468 -53.96 74.03 4.83
N ASP A 469 -54.15 73.57 3.60
CA ASP A 469 -55.06 72.51 3.16
C ASP A 469 -54.56 71.09 3.49
N GLU A 470 -53.34 70.97 4.00
CA GLU A 470 -52.70 69.69 4.35
C GLU A 470 -52.79 69.36 5.87
N ILE A 471 -53.59 70.15 6.60
CA ILE A 471 -53.89 69.99 8.02
C ILE A 471 -55.23 69.25 8.18
N ASP A 472 -55.20 68.05 8.75
CA ASP A 472 -56.42 67.24 8.97
C ASP A 472 -57.33 67.90 10.02
N TYR A 473 -56.72 68.32 11.14
CA TYR A 473 -57.45 68.62 12.36
C TYR A 473 -56.63 69.52 13.28
N ILE A 474 -57.32 70.38 14.03
CA ILE A 474 -56.71 71.15 15.10
C ILE A 474 -57.59 71.10 16.34
N SER A 475 -57.01 70.65 17.45
CA SER A 475 -57.63 70.66 18.78
C SER A 475 -57.08 71.83 19.60
N PHE A 476 -57.95 72.54 20.31
CA PHE A 476 -57.59 73.70 21.13
C PHE A 476 -58.05 73.52 22.57
N ASN A 477 -57.16 73.75 23.52
CA ASN A 477 -57.48 73.81 24.95
C ASN A 477 -57.08 75.18 25.50
N ILE A 478 -58.03 76.12 25.42
CA ILE A 478 -57.87 77.51 25.86
C ILE A 478 -57.46 77.56 27.35
N ARG A 479 -58.04 76.72 28.21
CA ARG A 479 -57.73 76.68 29.65
C ARG A 479 -56.30 76.22 29.97
N LYS A 480 -55.63 75.53 29.05
CA LYS A 480 -54.24 75.05 29.19
C LYS A 480 -53.26 75.83 28.30
N SER A 481 -53.72 76.88 27.63
CA SER A 481 -52.99 77.64 26.60
C SER A 481 -52.24 76.75 25.60
N LYS A 482 -52.90 75.70 25.11
CA LYS A 482 -52.33 74.67 24.22
C LYS A 482 -53.23 74.34 23.05
N ALA A 483 -52.62 73.98 21.93
CA ALA A 483 -53.29 73.39 20.78
C ALA A 483 -52.44 72.28 20.15
N TRP A 484 -53.10 71.38 19.43
CA TRP A 484 -52.48 70.28 18.70
C TRP A 484 -52.93 70.35 17.25
N ILE A 485 -51.99 70.50 16.32
CA ILE A 485 -52.22 70.44 14.87
C ILE A 485 -51.83 69.05 14.38
N GLN A 486 -52.81 68.30 13.88
CA GLN A 486 -52.57 67.04 13.18
C GLN A 486 -52.27 67.32 11.71
N ILE A 487 -51.12 66.84 11.25
CA ILE A 487 -50.65 66.96 9.86
C ILE A 487 -50.80 65.60 9.19
N SER A 488 -51.53 65.60 8.07
CA SER A 488 -51.85 64.40 7.32
C SER A 488 -50.69 63.95 6.44
N PRO A 489 -50.39 62.65 6.33
CA PRO A 489 -49.52 62.17 5.26
C PRO A 489 -50.19 62.20 3.88
N ILE A 490 -51.52 62.35 3.76
CA ILE A 490 -52.26 62.08 2.52
C ILE A 490 -51.73 62.92 1.35
N HIS A 491 -51.64 64.24 1.52
CA HIS A 491 -51.31 65.18 0.43
C HIS A 491 -49.87 65.68 0.42
N ASN A 492 -49.05 65.34 1.42
CA ASN A 492 -47.67 65.84 1.54
C ASN A 492 -46.70 64.76 2.08
N LYS A 493 -45.51 65.19 2.52
CA LYS A 493 -44.40 64.31 2.99
C LYS A 493 -44.16 64.35 4.51
N TYR A 494 -45.05 64.97 5.25
CA TYR A 494 -44.98 65.20 6.69
C TYR A 494 -46.12 64.43 7.36
N ALA A 495 -45.95 64.00 8.60
CA ALA A 495 -47.01 63.36 9.36
C ALA A 495 -46.79 63.53 10.87
N GLY A 496 -47.87 63.67 11.63
CA GLY A 496 -47.81 63.66 13.09
C GLY A 496 -48.52 64.84 13.74
N ILE A 497 -48.13 65.15 14.98
CA ILE A 497 -48.83 66.13 15.83
C ILE A 497 -47.87 67.23 16.26
N ALA A 498 -48.09 68.45 15.77
CA ALA A 498 -47.38 69.63 16.23
C ALA A 498 -48.09 70.24 17.44
N THR A 499 -47.35 70.53 18.51
CA THR A 499 -47.90 71.11 19.74
C THR A 499 -47.64 72.61 19.76
N ILE A 500 -48.70 73.41 19.80
CA ILE A 500 -48.58 74.85 20.06
C ILE A 500 -48.87 75.09 21.54
N GLN A 501 -48.05 75.91 22.18
CA GLN A 501 -48.32 76.51 23.48
C GLN A 501 -48.23 78.03 23.34
N TRP A 502 -49.01 78.77 24.11
CA TRP A 502 -48.88 80.23 24.18
C TRP A 502 -48.94 80.73 25.62
N PHE A 503 -48.49 81.96 25.80
CA PHE A 503 -48.61 82.72 27.03
C PHE A 503 -49.29 84.06 26.73
N ASP A 504 -50.10 84.50 27.68
CA ASP A 504 -50.79 85.78 27.66
C ASP A 504 -50.14 86.61 28.77
N ASP A 505 -49.16 87.45 28.41
CA ASP A 505 -48.29 88.18 29.34
C ASP A 505 -49.05 89.32 30.11
N GLY A 506 -50.38 89.24 30.18
CA GLY A 506 -51.30 90.23 30.73
C GLY A 506 -51.98 89.88 32.05
N LYS A 507 -51.74 88.71 32.65
CA LYS A 507 -52.20 88.34 34.02
C LYS A 507 -51.24 87.37 34.72
N ASP A 508 -50.99 87.65 36.00
CA ASP A 508 -50.36 86.74 36.99
C ASP A 508 -51.22 85.47 37.24
#